data_AF-A0A955F2S4-F1
#
_entry.id   AF-A0A955F2S4-F1
#
_cell.length_a   1.000
_cell.length_b   1.000
_cell.length_c   1.000
_cell.angle_alpha   90.00
_cell.angle_beta   90.00
_cell.angle_gamma   90.00
#
_symmetry.space_group_name_H-M   'P 1'
#
loop_
_entity.id
_entity.type
_entity.pdbx_description
1 polymer ?
#
loop_
_entity_poly.entity_id
_entity_poly.type
_entity_poly.pdbx_seq_one_letter_code
_entity_poly.pdbx_strand_id
1 'polypeptide(L)' 'SLGLRGRRSDAILAKAHEALTRWLNDHPDYELAGSLRVMGYNGPMVPVDRRFYEVELPIKRATSDLKL' A
#
# COMPACT_ATOMS: atom_id res chain seq x y z
N SER A 1 2.59 -4.51 1.30
CA SER A 1 2.75 -3.08 1.61
C SER A 1 4.08 -2.59 1.05
N LEU A 2 4.33 -1.27 1.07
CA LEU A 2 5.64 -0.66 0.77
C LEU A 2 6.09 0.21 1.95
N GLY A 3 7.28 -0.08 2.48
CA GLY A 3 7.92 0.73 3.52
C GLY A 3 8.65 1.94 2.93
N LEU A 4 8.43 3.10 3.54
CA LEU A 4 8.98 4.38 3.11
C LEU A 4 9.60 5.13 4.31
N ARG A 5 10.55 6.00 4.00
CA ARG A 5 11.22 6.86 4.98
C ARG A 5 11.13 8.32 4.56
N GLY A 6 10.97 9.18 5.55
CA GLY A 6 11.05 10.62 5.39
C GLY A 6 9.70 11.29 5.17
N ARG A 7 9.72 12.43 4.49
CA ARG A 7 8.51 13.23 4.26
C ARG A 7 7.50 12.47 3.39
N ARG A 8 6.24 12.54 3.80
CA ARG A 8 5.09 12.11 3.00
C ARG A 8 4.64 13.26 2.10
N SER A 9 4.34 12.97 0.84
CA SER A 9 3.68 13.89 -0.10
C SER A 9 2.75 13.11 -1.01
N ASP A 10 1.79 13.79 -1.63
CA ASP A 10 0.84 13.15 -2.55
C ASP A 10 1.56 12.49 -3.74
N ALA A 11 2.64 13.11 -4.23
CA ALA A 11 3.47 12.53 -5.28
C ALA A 11 4.15 11.22 -4.85
N ILE A 12 4.60 11.11 -3.60
CA ILE A 12 5.19 9.87 -3.07
C ILE A 12 4.11 8.81 -2.88
N LEU A 13 2.95 9.18 -2.36
CA LEU A 13 1.82 8.27 -2.18
C LEU A 13 1.29 7.75 -3.52
N ALA A 14 1.22 8.61 -4.54
CA ALA A 14 0.82 8.21 -5.89
C ALA A 14 1.78 7.17 -6.49
N LYS A 15 3.10 7.37 -6.36
CA LYS A 15 4.11 6.40 -6.80
C LYS A 15 4.02 5.07 -6.05
N ALA A 16 3.80 5.12 -4.74
CA ALA A 16 3.63 3.91 -3.94
C ALA A 16 2.35 3.15 -4.33
N HIS A 17 1.25 3.87 -4.57
CA HIS A 17 0.01 3.29 -5.06
C HIS A 17 0.18 2.66 -6.44
N GLU A 18 0.83 3.35 -7.38
CA GLU A 18 1.13 2.82 -8.71
C GLU A 18 1.94 1.52 -8.64
N ALA A 19 2.98 1.47 -7.82
CA ALA A 19 3.80 0.27 -7.65
C ALA A 19 3.00 -0.91 -7.05
N LEU A 20 2.16 -0.65 -6.05
CA LEU A 20 1.29 -1.67 -5.44
C LEU A 20 0.22 -2.16 -6.42
N THR A 21 -0.39 -1.26 -7.18
CA THR A 21 -1.41 -1.61 -8.19
C THR A 21 -0.79 -2.37 -9.36
N ARG A 22 0.42 -2.01 -9.77
CA ARG A 22 1.17 -2.79 -10.77
C ARG A 22 1.41 -4.22 -10.29
N TRP A 23 1.88 -4.37 -9.05
CA TRP A 23 2.04 -5.69 -8.44
C TRP A 23 0.71 -6.46 -8.43
N LEU A 24 -0.40 -5.83 -8.04
CA LEU A 24 -1.72 -6.48 -8.04
C LEU A 24 -2.15 -6.94 -9.44
N ASN A 25 -1.92 -6.12 -10.48
CA ASN A 25 -2.25 -6.49 -11.86
C ASN A 25 -1.47 -7.71 -12.36
N ASP A 26 -0.25 -7.91 -11.84
CA ASP A 26 0.58 -9.08 -12.17
C ASP A 26 0.17 -10.34 -11.37
N HIS A 27 -0.78 -10.23 -10.42
CA HIS A 27 -1.21 -11.31 -9.53
C HIS A 27 -2.75 -11.48 -9.56
N PRO A 28 -3.30 -12.17 -10.58
CA PRO A 28 -4.75 -12.29 -10.80
C PRO A 28 -5.47 -13.15 -9.76
N ASP A 29 -4.74 -13.83 -8.87
CA ASP A 29 -5.28 -14.57 -7.72
C ASP A 29 -5.71 -13.66 -6.57
N TYR A 30 -5.48 -12.35 -6.69
CA TYR A 30 -5.90 -11.34 -5.74
C TYR A 30 -6.75 -10.25 -6.39
N GLU A 31 -7.62 -9.64 -5.59
CA GLU A 31 -8.39 -8.46 -5.97
C GLU A 31 -8.36 -7.41 -4.86
N LEU A 32 -8.66 -6.17 -5.23
CA LEU A 32 -8.69 -5.04 -4.30
C LEU A 32 -9.77 -5.25 -3.24
N ALA A 33 -9.41 -5.05 -1.97
CA ALA A 33 -10.29 -5.23 -0.82
C ALA A 33 -10.53 -3.94 -0.02
N GLY A 34 -10.02 -2.79 -0.47
CA GLY A 34 -10.27 -1.51 0.18
C GLY A 34 -9.38 -0.39 -0.31
N SER A 35 -9.55 0.78 0.32
CA SER A 35 -8.78 1.98 0.02
C SER A 35 -7.33 1.87 0.50
N LEU A 36 -6.44 2.62 -0.17
CA LEU A 36 -5.05 2.78 0.24
C LEU A 36 -4.95 3.25 1.69
N ARG A 37 -4.09 2.61 2.48
CA ARG A 37 -3.83 2.94 3.88
C ARG A 37 -2.40 3.44 4.04
N VAL A 38 -2.20 4.31 5.04
CA VAL A 38 -0.88 4.79 5.42
C VAL A 38 -0.72 4.62 6.92
N MET A 39 0.29 3.86 7.34
CA MET A 39 0.58 3.60 8.76
C MET A 39 1.95 4.18 9.13
N GLY A 40 2.00 5.06 10.13
CA GLY A 40 3.24 5.66 10.63
C GLY A 40 3.75 4.99 11.90
N TYR A 41 5.05 4.72 11.98
CA TYR A 41 5.63 3.94 13.08
C TYR A 41 6.22 4.78 14.22
N ASN A 42 6.96 5.85 13.90
CA ASN A 42 7.88 6.48 14.85
C ASN A 42 7.30 7.64 15.68
N GLY A 43 5.97 7.77 15.73
CA GLY A 43 5.29 8.84 16.46
C GLY A 43 5.64 10.27 15.98
N PRO A 44 5.01 11.30 16.57
CA PRO A 44 5.22 12.70 16.17
C PRO A 44 6.57 13.27 16.63
N MET A 45 7.23 12.65 17.61
CA MET A 45 8.48 13.16 18.20
C MET A 45 9.71 12.92 17.32
N VAL A 46 9.66 11.97 16.38
CA VAL A 46 10.76 11.75 15.43
C VAL A 46 10.70 12.81 14.32
N PRO A 47 11.82 13.45 13.94
CA PRO A 47 11.86 14.40 12.84
C PRO A 47 11.31 13.78 11.55
N VAL A 48 10.53 14.56 10.78
CA VAL A 48 9.80 14.08 9.58
C VAL A 48 10.72 13.30 8.62
N ASP A 49 11.92 13.81 8.37
CA ASP A 49 12.87 13.20 7.42
C ASP A 49 13.47 11.86 7.90
N ARG A 50 13.19 11.49 9.16
CA ARG A 50 13.61 10.23 9.79
C ARG A 50 12.41 9.34 10.18
N ARG A 51 11.18 9.74 9.92
CA ARG A 51 10.01 8.91 10.19
C ARG A 51 9.93 7.76 9.19
N PHE A 52 9.52 6.60 9.68
CA PHE A 52 9.10 5.48 8.84
C PHE A 52 7.59 5.43 8.76
N TYR A 53 7.09 5.04 7.59
CA TYR A 53 5.69 4.74 7.37
C TYR A 53 5.54 3.66 6.29
N GLU A 54 4.40 3.01 6.28
CA GLU A 54 4.00 2.08 5.24
C GLU A 54 2.83 2.63 4.45
N VAL A 55 2.82 2.29 3.16
CA VAL A 55 1.67 2.43 2.27
C VAL A 55 1.17 1.03 1.96
N GLU A 56 -0.12 0.80 2.20
CA GLU A 56 -0.73 -0.51 2.09
C GLU A 56 -1.92 -0.46 1.12
N LEU A 57 -1.97 -1.42 0.21
CA LEU A 57 -3.11 -1.67 -0.65
C LEU A 57 -3.80 -2.94 -0.13
N PRO A 58 -4.97 -2.85 0.54
CA PRO A 58 -5.66 -4.02 1.03
C PRO A 58 -6.13 -4.90 -0.13
N ILE A 59 -5.81 -6.19 -0.08
CA ILE A 59 -6.20 -7.18 -1.09
C ILE A 59 -6.85 -8.39 -0.42
N LYS A 60 -7.65 -9.13 -1.18
CA LYS A 60 -8.20 -10.44 -0.80
C LYS A 60 -7.97 -11.43 -1.94
N ARG A 61 -8.06 -12.73 -1.65
CA ARG A 61 -8.03 -13.73 -2.73
C ARG A 61 -9.23 -13.51 -3.65
N ALA A 62 -9.00 -13.54 -4.95
CA ALA A 62 -10.06 -13.59 -5.93
C ALA A 62 -10.80 -14.92 -5.78
N THR A 63 -12.11 -14.88 -5.56
CA THR A 63 -12.91 -16.11 -5.53
C THR A 63 -13.04 -16.61 -6.97
N SER A 64 -12.49 -17.80 -7.27
CA SER A 64 -12.91 -18.53 -8.46
C SER A 64 -14.26 -19.15 -8.17
N ASP A 65 -15.34 -18.53 -8.63
CA ASP A 65 -16.65 -19.16 -8.67
C ASP A 65 -16.62 -20.28 -9.73
N LEU A 66 -16.15 -21.46 -9.32
CA LEU A 66 -16.44 -22.70 -10.03
C LEU A 66 -17.94 -22.96 -9.85
N LYS A 67 -18.74 -22.53 -10.83
CA LYS A 67 -20.10 -23.02 -11.01
C LYS A 67 -20.02 -24.50 -11.38
N LEU A 68 -20.34 -25.37 -10.43
CA LEU A 68 -20.73 -26.76 -10.68
C LEU A 68 -22.12 -26.81 -11.33
#